data_AF-A0A831XX61-F1
#
_entry.id   AF-A0A831XX61-F1
#
_cell.length_a   1.000
_cell.length_b   1.000
_cell.length_c   1.000
_cell.angle_alpha   90.00
_cell.angle_beta   90.00
_cell.angle_gamma   90.00
#
_symmetry.space_group_name_H-M   'P 1'
#
loop_
_entity.id
_entity.type
_entity.pdbx_description
1 polymer ?
#
loop_
_entity_poly.entity_id
_entity_poly.type
_entity_poly.pdbx_seq_one_letter_code
_entity_poly.pdbx_strand_id
1 'polypeptide(L)'
;SKGLEFKVVFIVGLEEGLLPLQFRHGDPDIADARQIEEERRLFYVGLTRAEEILYLSHVLKRRAGGKDVSTQISRFLREIPADLVNLPENRAPRRKRRGKARQLNLFKEI
;
A
#
# COMPACT_ATOMS: atom_id res chain seq x y z
N SER A 1 2.48 -10.84 9.73
CA SER A 1 1.13 -10.77 10.32
C SER A 1 0.42 -12.12 10.40
N LYS A 2 1.11 -13.27 10.38
CA LYS A 2 0.44 -14.57 10.36
C LYS A 2 -0.23 -14.85 11.71
N GLY A 3 -1.56 -14.96 11.73
CA GLY A 3 -2.35 -15.34 12.90
C GLY A 3 -2.92 -14.19 13.74
N LEU A 4 -2.77 -12.95 13.29
CA LEU A 4 -3.39 -11.77 13.94
C LEU A 4 -4.49 -11.20 13.05
N GLU A 5 -5.55 -10.69 13.67
CA GLU A 5 -6.65 -9.94 13.04
C GLU A 5 -6.79 -8.59 13.75
N PHE A 6 -7.25 -7.58 13.02
CA PHE A 6 -7.35 -6.21 13.52
C PHE A 6 -8.65 -5.56 13.02
N LYS A 7 -9.30 -4.78 13.88
CA LYS A 7 -10.46 -3.95 13.49
C LYS A 7 -10.20 -3.12 12.24
N VAL A 8 -9.01 -2.51 12.17
CA VAL A 8 -8.61 -1.65 11.06
C VAL A 8 -7.23 -2.05 10.55
N VAL A 9 -7.10 -2.23 9.24
CA VAL A 9 -5.83 -2.56 8.57
C VAL A 9 -5.52 -1.54 7.49
N PHE A 10 -4.25 -1.17 7.37
CA PHE A 10 -3.72 -0.35 6.29
C PHE A 10 -2.73 -1.18 5.47
N ILE A 11 -3.03 -1.38 4.19
CA ILE A 11 -2.07 -1.91 3.21
C ILE A 11 -1.57 -0.72 2.38
N VAL A 12 -0.28 -0.44 2.52
CA VAL A 12 0.38 0.72 1.92
C VAL A 12 1.40 0.29 0.88
N GLY A 13 1.67 1.15 -0.09
CA GLY A 13 2.67 0.87 -1.12
C GLY A 13 2.20 -0.16 -2.15
N LEU A 14 0.92 -0.09 -2.54
CA LEU A 14 0.34 -0.91 -3.60
C LEU A 14 0.83 -0.43 -4.98
N GLU A 15 2.10 -0.74 -5.25
CA GLU A 15 2.86 -0.28 -6.42
C GLU A 15 3.48 -1.48 -7.15
N GLU A 16 3.53 -1.44 -8.48
CA GLU A 16 4.32 -2.41 -9.24
C GLU A 16 5.79 -2.37 -8.83
N GLY A 17 6.38 -3.54 -8.62
CA GLY A 17 7.75 -3.70 -8.12
C GLY A 17 7.88 -3.63 -6.60
N LEU A 18 6.83 -3.24 -5.87
CA LEU A 18 6.77 -3.32 -4.40
C LEU A 18 5.75 -4.36 -3.93
N LEU A 19 4.52 -4.32 -4.47
CA LEU A 19 3.50 -5.35 -4.29
C LEU A 19 2.69 -5.46 -5.60
N PRO A 20 2.94 -6.47 -6.45
CA PRO A 20 3.86 -7.59 -6.24
C PRO A 20 5.34 -7.16 -6.23
N LEU A 21 6.11 -7.76 -5.33
CA LEU A 21 7.55 -7.57 -5.31
C LEU A 21 8.20 -8.22 -6.54
N GLN A 22 8.99 -7.45 -7.28
CA GLN A 22 9.77 -7.94 -8.42
C GLN A 22 11.25 -8.01 -8.03
N PHE A 23 11.84 -9.21 -8.05
CA PHE A 23 13.28 -9.37 -7.81
C PHE A 23 14.03 -9.22 -9.14
N ARG A 24 15.02 -8.32 -9.19
CA ARG A 24 15.81 -8.03 -10.41
C ARG A 24 16.77 -9.15 -10.85
N HIS A 25 16.82 -10.30 -10.16
CA HIS A 25 17.93 -11.26 -10.28
C HIS A 25 17.52 -12.72 -10.58
N GLY A 26 16.33 -13.00 -11.10
CA GLY A 26 15.85 -14.38 -11.42
C GLY A 26 15.46 -14.59 -12.88
N ASP A 27 15.37 -15.87 -13.29
CA ASP A 27 14.92 -16.33 -14.62
C ASP A 27 13.46 -15.86 -14.87
N PRO A 28 13.22 -14.96 -15.85
CA PRO A 28 12.07 -14.05 -15.82
C PRO A 28 10.70 -14.67 -16.14
N ASP A 29 10.61 -15.86 -16.73
CA ASP A 29 9.34 -16.30 -17.31
C ASP A 29 8.57 -17.32 -16.45
N ILE A 30 9.24 -18.27 -15.79
CA ILE A 30 8.57 -19.32 -14.98
C ILE A 30 8.60 -19.00 -13.49
N ALA A 31 9.69 -18.37 -13.01
CA ALA A 31 9.77 -17.93 -11.62
C ALA A 31 8.80 -16.77 -11.36
N ASP A 32 8.58 -15.90 -12.35
CA ASP A 32 7.72 -14.72 -12.20
C ASP A 32 6.26 -15.10 -11.98
N ALA A 33 5.68 -16.02 -12.75
CA ALA A 33 4.26 -16.40 -12.56
C ALA A 33 3.98 -16.98 -11.16
N ARG A 34 4.79 -17.94 -10.70
CA ARG A 34 4.64 -18.53 -9.36
C ARG A 34 4.90 -17.51 -8.25
N GLN A 35 5.87 -16.63 -8.44
CA GLN A 35 6.16 -15.57 -7.47
C GLN A 35 5.01 -14.57 -7.38
N ILE A 36 4.44 -14.17 -8.53
CA ILE A 36 3.26 -13.31 -8.57
C ILE A 36 2.07 -13.99 -7.88
N GLU A 37 1.88 -15.30 -8.05
CA GLU A 37 0.84 -16.05 -7.32
C GLU A 37 1.06 -16.06 -5.81
N GLU A 38 2.29 -16.21 -5.33
CA GLU A 38 2.58 -16.13 -3.89
C GLU A 38 2.38 -14.70 -3.36
N GLU A 39 2.83 -13.67 -4.07
CA GLU A 39 2.60 -12.27 -3.72
C GLU A 39 1.08 -11.94 -3.70
N ARG A 40 0.31 -12.51 -4.62
CA ARG A 40 -1.16 -12.43 -4.65
C ARG A 40 -1.77 -13.09 -3.42
N ARG A 41 -1.27 -14.26 -3.03
CA ARG A 41 -1.69 -14.95 -1.80
C ARG A 41 -1.36 -14.11 -0.57
N LEU A 42 -0.18 -13.49 -0.50
CA LEU A 42 0.19 -12.57 0.57
C LEU A 42 -0.72 -11.36 0.63
N PHE A 43 -1.07 -10.78 -0.52
CA PHE A 43 -2.03 -9.70 -0.61
C PHE A 43 -3.40 -10.11 -0.07
N TYR A 44 -3.92 -11.27 -0.50
CA TYR A 44 -5.19 -11.82 -0.01
C TYR A 44 -5.16 -12.08 1.50
N VAL A 45 -4.06 -12.64 2.02
CA VAL A 45 -3.86 -12.81 3.46
C VAL A 45 -3.90 -11.47 4.18
N GLY A 46 -3.37 -10.40 3.59
CA GLY A 46 -3.45 -9.03 4.09
C GLY A 46 -4.87 -8.48 4.09
N LEU A 47 -5.62 -8.67 2.98
CA LEU A 47 -7.03 -8.26 2.86
C LEU A 47 -7.87 -8.85 4.01
N THR A 48 -7.68 -10.15 4.27
CA THR A 48 -8.41 -10.90 5.29
C THR A 48 -7.95 -10.64 6.73
N ARG A 49 -6.97 -9.75 6.97
CA ARG A 49 -6.62 -9.32 8.33
C ARG A 49 -7.56 -8.27 8.91
N ALA A 50 -8.33 -7.59 8.07
CA ALA A 50 -9.24 -6.54 8.48
C ALA A 50 -10.60 -7.14 8.88
N GLU A 51 -11.04 -6.84 10.11
CA GLU A 51 -12.38 -7.24 10.58
C GLU A 51 -13.46 -6.23 10.15
N GLU A 52 -13.17 -4.93 10.26
CA GLU A 52 -14.16 -3.87 10.01
C GLU A 52 -13.76 -2.98 8.82
N ILE A 53 -12.53 -2.43 8.82
CA ILE A 53 -12.11 -1.44 7.82
C ILE A 53 -10.74 -1.79 7.24
N LEU A 54 -10.66 -1.79 5.91
CA LEU A 54 -9.44 -1.94 5.15
C LEU A 54 -9.15 -0.68 4.33
N TYR A 55 -7.99 -0.07 4.58
CA TYR A 55 -7.48 1.03 3.77
C TYR A 55 -6.37 0.55 2.84
N LEU A 56 -6.52 0.86 1.56
CA LEU A 56 -5.56 0.55 0.52
C LEU A 56 -4.96 1.86 -0.03
N SER A 57 -3.64 1.93 -0.18
CA SER A 57 -2.99 3.14 -0.68
C SER A 57 -1.78 2.86 -1.57
N HIS A 58 -1.60 3.75 -2.55
CA HIS A 58 -0.44 3.83 -3.43
C HIS A 58 0.05 5.29 -3.49
N VAL A 59 1.32 5.50 -3.85
CA VAL A 59 1.81 6.84 -4.19
C VAL A 59 2.04 6.98 -5.69
N LEU A 60 2.14 8.22 -6.18
CA LEU A 60 2.51 8.53 -7.57
C LEU A 60 4.04 8.67 -7.76
N LYS A 61 4.75 9.01 -6.68
CA LYS A 61 6.20 9.16 -6.64
C LYS A 61 6.72 8.70 -5.30
N ARG A 62 7.80 7.93 -5.30
CA ARG A 62 8.52 7.51 -4.08
C ARG A 62 9.98 7.89 -4.17
N ARG A 63 10.61 8.11 -3.03
CA ARG A 63 12.06 8.31 -2.96
C ARG A 63 12.76 6.95 -2.83
N ALA A 64 13.55 6.58 -3.83
CA ALA A 64 14.33 5.34 -3.86
C ALA A 64 15.77 5.66 -4.31
N GLY A 65 16.76 5.16 -3.57
CA GLY A 65 18.17 5.42 -3.88
C GLY A 65 18.53 6.92 -3.96
N GLY A 66 17.87 7.75 -3.15
CA GLY A 66 18.10 9.20 -3.11
C GLY A 66 17.42 10.00 -4.24
N LYS A 67 16.73 9.35 -5.18
CA LYS A 67 16.01 9.99 -6.29
C LYS A 67 14.50 9.79 -6.18
N ASP A 68 13.73 10.72 -6.71
CA ASP A 68 12.29 10.56 -6.86
C ASP A 68 12.00 9.72 -8.10
N VAL A 69 11.28 8.62 -7.91
CA VAL A 69 10.90 7.67 -8.96
C VAL A 69 9.38 7.65 -9.06
N SER A 70 8.87 7.77 -10.28
CA SER A 70 7.44 7.59 -10.56
C SER A 70 7.06 6.13 -10.34
N THR A 71 5.93 5.92 -9.67
CA THR A 71 5.43 4.59 -9.32
C THR A 71 4.21 4.26 -10.15
N GLN A 72 4.04 2.99 -10.49
CA GLN A 72 2.84 2.48 -11.16
C GLN A 72 1.95 1.80 -10.11
N ILE A 73 0.64 1.97 -10.23
CA ILE A 73 -0.33 1.30 -9.35
C ILE A 73 -0.21 -0.22 -9.48
N SER A 74 -0.28 -0.93 -8.36
CA SER A 74 -0.27 -2.40 -8.32
C SER A 74 -1.39 -2.99 -9.18
N ARG A 75 -1.07 -4.04 -9.94
CA ARG A 75 -2.05 -4.88 -10.63
C ARG A 75 -3.12 -5.46 -9.70
N PHE A 76 -2.76 -5.78 -8.45
CA PHE A 76 -3.71 -6.36 -7.48
C PHE A 76 -4.84 -5.40 -7.09
N LEU A 77 -4.62 -4.08 -7.17
CA LEU A 77 -5.69 -3.11 -6.97
C LEU A 77 -6.73 -3.13 -8.09
N ARG A 78 -6.32 -3.46 -9.32
CA ARG A 78 -7.23 -3.49 -10.48
C ARG A 78 -8.10 -4.74 -10.52
N GLU A 79 -7.73 -5.76 -9.75
CA GLU A 79 -8.44 -7.02 -9.66
C GLU A 79 -9.55 -6.97 -8.62
N ILE A 80 -9.56 -5.96 -7.74
CA ILE A 80 -10.66 -5.75 -6.80
C ILE A 80 -11.86 -5.20 -7.58
N PRO A 81 -13.05 -5.83 -7.50
CA PRO A 81 -14.26 -5.31 -8.09
C PRO A 81 -14.53 -3.86 -7.66
N ALA A 82 -14.81 -2.99 -8.63
CA ALA A 82 -14.92 -1.55 -8.38
C ALA A 82 -16.08 -1.18 -7.45
N ASP A 83 -17.12 -2.00 -7.41
CA ASP A 83 -18.28 -1.90 -6.52
C ASP A 83 -17.94 -2.18 -5.05
N LEU A 84 -16.81 -2.83 -4.78
CA LEU A 84 -16.32 -3.11 -3.42
C LEU A 84 -15.36 -2.03 -2.90
N VAL A 85 -15.00 -1.05 -3.73
CA VAL A 85 -14.02 -0.02 -3.38
C VAL A 85 -14.70 1.33 -3.23
N ASN A 86 -14.62 1.90 -2.02
CA ASN A 86 -14.93 3.31 -1.83
C ASN A 86 -13.72 4.15 -2.27
N LEU A 87 -13.77 4.65 -3.50
CA LEU A 87 -12.78 5.60 -3.98
C LEU A 87 -13.09 6.98 -3.41
N PRO A 88 -12.08 7.76 -2.99
CA PRO A 88 -12.31 9.10 -2.49
C PRO A 88 -13.01 9.94 -3.56
N GLU A 89 -14.28 10.29 -3.28
CA GLU A 89 -15.00 11.32 -4.02
C GLU A 89 -14.21 12.63 -3.84
N ASN A 90 -13.66 13.15 -4.94
CA ASN A 90 -12.72 14.27 -5.01
C ASN A 90 -11.24 13.95 -4.74
N ARG A 91 -10.42 14.28 -5.75
CA ARG A 91 -9.01 14.67 -5.56
C ARG A 91 -8.93 15.57 -4.34
N ALA A 92 -8.23 15.11 -3.31
CA ALA A 92 -8.10 15.81 -2.04
C ALA A 92 -7.98 17.33 -2.28
N PRO A 93 -8.78 18.18 -1.58
CA PRO A 93 -8.63 19.61 -1.72
C PRO A 93 -7.16 19.94 -1.49
N ARG A 94 -6.50 20.63 -2.43
CA ARG A 94 -5.10 21.05 -2.33
C ARG A 94 -4.87 21.51 -0.90
N ARG A 95 -4.14 20.72 -0.12
CA ARG A 95 -3.89 21.01 1.30
C ARG A 95 -3.21 22.38 1.34
N LYS A 96 -3.98 23.45 1.62
CA LYS A 96 -3.40 24.74 1.97
C LYS A 96 -2.39 24.43 3.07
N ARG A 97 -1.12 24.78 2.85
CA ARG A 97 -0.03 24.56 3.80
C ARG A 97 -0.54 24.94 5.20
N ARG A 98 -0.89 23.94 6.02
CA ARG A 98 -1.20 24.18 7.43
C ARG A 98 0.11 24.71 8.01
N GLY A 99 0.10 25.95 8.47
CA GLY A 99 1.23 26.57 9.15
C GLY A 99 1.76 25.67 10.26
N LYS A 100 3.08 25.77 10.52
CA LYS A 100 3.88 24.97 11.48
C LYS A 100 3.01 24.14 12.42
N ALA A 101 2.96 22.83 12.16
CA ALA A 101 2.33 21.89 13.08
C ALA A 101 2.98 22.07 14.45
N ARG A 102 2.21 22.55 15.44
CA ARG A 102 2.62 22.51 16.84
C ARG A 102 2.72 21.04 17.20
N GLN A 103 3.93 20.57 17.43
CA GLN A 103 4.21 19.27 18.03
C GLN A 103 3.38 19.15 19.31
N LEU A 104 2.50 18.14 19.36
CA LEU A 104 1.80 17.79 20.58
C LEU A 104 2.87 17.21 21.52
N ASN A 105 3.13 17.90 22.63
CA ASN A 105 4.07 17.45 23.64
C ASN A 105 3.47 16.22 24.34
N LEU A 106 3.84 15.02 23.88
CA LEU A 106 3.41 13.75 24.46
C LEU A 106 4.25 13.34 25.69
N PHE A 107 5.22 14.16 26.10
CA PHE A 107 6.08 13.90 27.26
C PHE A 107 6.33 15.17 28.08
N LYS A 108 5.25 15.75 28.63
CA LYS A 108 5.39 16.56 29.85
C LYS A 108 4.93 15.66 30.98
N GLU A 109 5.80 15.51 31.98
CA GLU A 109 5.66 14.66 33.19
C GLU A 109 6.29 13.27 33.08
N ILE A 110 7.62 13.26 33.01
CA ILE A 110 8.45 12.54 33.98
C ILE A 110 9.39 13.58 34.61
#